data_AF-A0A497CA89-F1
#
_entry.id   AF-A0A497CA89-F1
#
_cell.length_a   1.000
_cell.length_b   1.000
_cell.length_c   1.000
_cell.angle_alpha   90.00
_cell.angle_beta   90.00
_cell.angle_gamma   90.00
#
_symmetry.space_group_name_H-M   'P 1'
#
loop_
_entity.id
_entity.type
_entity.pdbx_description
1 polymer ?
#
loop_
_entity_poly.entity_id
_entity_poly.type
_entity_poly.pdbx_seq_one_letter_code
_entity_poly.pdbx_strand_id
1 'polypeptide(L)'
;MPNSIIAGIKSIFRRDSFPSPGLHHYLTQTPESKNRIHLRLDPDGHGTLMINANRVVHLNPTAAFMTYLHLEKTPADEAQRAIIKRYHVTPEQAQADFERVTNNLDVLLFPDKCPICSLPQLEIEAPFSMHPTAPYRMDLAITYRCNNNCLHCYNIQGRNCPEITTEKWKKVIDKLWDLSIPHIVFTGGEPTLRDDLPELIAYAEAKGQITGLNTNARRLSDSKYVQNLIAAGLDHVQITVESHSPQIHDEMVNRQGAWEQTIAGVKNVLASPPLYVMTNTTMLQNNYETLPETLDFLAEIGVPTIGLNALIYSGRGKDVGSGLTEKELKPLLTIAKEKTQAADQRLIWYTPTQYCHFDPMELNLGVKGCSAALYNMCVEPDGGVIPCQSYYHQLGNILTDKWNTIWEHELAVSIRERKYVPEVCKTCPVLAECGGGCPLALENHEFTPTHDHLPTSM
;
A
#
# COMPACT_ATOMS: atom_id res chain seq x y z
N MET A 1 -27.08 -21.06 -28.48
CA MET A 1 -26.49 -22.21 -29.21
C MET A 1 -26.24 -21.76 -30.64
N PRO A 2 -25.07 -21.95 -31.29
CA PRO A 2 -23.87 -22.72 -30.94
C PRO A 2 -22.59 -21.86 -30.86
N ASN A 3 -21.80 -21.98 -29.80
CA ASN A 3 -20.36 -21.60 -29.78
C ASN A 3 -19.60 -22.16 -28.56
N SER A 4 -20.18 -23.10 -27.80
CA SER A 4 -19.54 -23.67 -26.61
C SER A 4 -18.49 -24.75 -26.94
N ILE A 5 -18.52 -25.33 -28.14
CA ILE A 5 -17.61 -26.42 -28.51
C ILE A 5 -16.23 -25.87 -28.95
N ILE A 6 -16.19 -24.71 -29.61
CA ILE A 6 -14.92 -24.10 -30.07
C ILE A 6 -14.13 -23.47 -28.91
N ALA A 7 -14.82 -22.99 -27.86
CA ALA A 7 -14.17 -22.49 -26.65
C ALA A 7 -13.51 -23.62 -25.83
N GLY A 8 -14.16 -24.80 -25.74
CA GLY A 8 -13.62 -25.97 -25.05
C GLY A 8 -12.45 -26.64 -25.78
N ILE A 9 -12.37 -26.55 -27.11
CA ILE A 9 -11.24 -27.11 -27.87
C ILE A 9 -10.01 -26.19 -27.81
N LYS A 10 -10.18 -24.87 -27.67
CA LYS A 10 -9.07 -23.94 -27.44
C LYS A 10 -8.50 -23.98 -26.02
N SER A 11 -9.26 -24.45 -25.01
CA SER A 11 -8.76 -24.59 -23.64
C SER A 11 -7.90 -25.83 -23.42
N ILE A 12 -8.04 -26.87 -24.26
CA ILE A 12 -7.26 -28.11 -24.16
C ILE A 12 -5.85 -27.93 -24.73
N PHE A 13 -5.65 -27.05 -25.73
CA PHE A 13 -4.34 -26.81 -26.36
C PHE A 13 -3.54 -25.63 -25.78
N ARG A 14 -4.06 -24.92 -24.76
CA ARG A 14 -3.37 -23.79 -24.10
C ARG A 14 -2.60 -24.17 -22.83
N ARG A 15 -2.74 -25.40 -22.32
CA ARG A 15 -2.11 -25.81 -21.05
C ARG A 15 -0.60 -26.08 -21.11
N ASP A 16 -0.04 -26.06 -22.32
CA ASP A 16 1.37 -26.29 -22.61
C ASP A 16 2.16 -25.00 -22.91
N SER A 17 1.50 -23.84 -22.90
CA SER A 17 2.10 -22.54 -23.23
C SER A 17 2.37 -21.73 -21.97
N PHE A 18 3.57 -21.14 -21.91
CA PHE A 18 3.99 -20.21 -20.86
C PHE A 18 2.89 -19.15 -20.63
N PRO A 19 2.59 -18.80 -19.37
CA PRO A 19 1.62 -17.75 -19.09
C PRO A 19 2.07 -16.45 -19.75
N SER A 20 1.15 -15.75 -20.41
CA SER A 20 1.46 -14.44 -20.94
C SER A 20 1.82 -13.49 -19.79
N PRO A 21 2.85 -12.62 -19.96
CA PRO A 21 3.09 -11.53 -19.03
C PRO A 21 1.81 -10.72 -18.79
N GLY A 22 1.63 -10.23 -17.57
CA GLY A 22 0.44 -9.50 -17.14
C GLY A 22 -0.09 -9.95 -15.78
N LEU A 23 -1.24 -9.39 -15.41
CA LEU A 23 -1.90 -9.65 -14.13
C LEU A 23 -2.90 -10.80 -14.23
N HIS A 24 -2.69 -11.82 -13.40
CA HIS A 24 -3.60 -12.95 -13.22
C HIS A 24 -4.33 -12.79 -11.89
N HIS A 25 -5.66 -12.82 -11.91
CA HIS A 25 -6.51 -12.56 -10.76
C HIS A 25 -7.24 -13.84 -10.34
N TYR A 26 -7.21 -14.14 -9.05
CA TYR A 26 -7.94 -15.24 -8.45
C TYR A 26 -8.70 -14.76 -7.22
N LEU A 27 -9.98 -15.14 -7.13
CA LEU A 27 -10.83 -14.84 -5.99
C LEU A 27 -11.33 -16.14 -5.37
N THR A 28 -11.06 -16.30 -4.08
CA THR A 28 -11.62 -17.37 -3.26
C THR A 28 -12.48 -16.71 -2.18
N GLN A 29 -13.77 -17.04 -2.16
CA GLN A 29 -14.72 -16.46 -1.21
C GLN A 29 -15.38 -17.57 -0.40
N THR A 30 -15.23 -17.52 0.91
CA THR A 30 -16.03 -18.28 1.88
C THR A 30 -17.00 -17.32 2.58
N PRO A 31 -18.03 -17.81 3.29
CA PRO A 31 -18.90 -16.94 4.09
C PRO A 31 -18.14 -16.10 5.13
N GLU A 32 -16.99 -16.58 5.59
CA GLU A 32 -16.18 -15.98 6.65
C GLU A 32 -14.95 -15.21 6.13
N SER A 33 -14.56 -15.38 4.85
CA SER A 33 -13.32 -14.80 4.32
C SER A 33 -13.37 -14.52 2.81
N LYS A 34 -12.75 -13.42 2.40
CA LYS A 34 -12.55 -13.07 0.98
C LYS A 34 -11.05 -13.01 0.74
N ASN A 35 -10.51 -14.03 0.07
CA ASN A 35 -9.11 -14.10 -0.33
C ASN A 35 -8.98 -13.70 -1.79
N ARG A 36 -8.35 -12.55 -2.03
CA ARG A 36 -8.00 -12.07 -3.36
C ARG A 36 -6.51 -12.22 -3.59
N ILE A 37 -6.18 -12.88 -4.70
CA ILE A 37 -4.82 -13.19 -5.09
C ILE A 37 -4.57 -12.56 -6.46
N HIS A 38 -3.48 -11.82 -6.58
CA HIS A 38 -2.99 -11.33 -7.86
C HIS A 38 -1.58 -11.83 -8.10
N LEU A 39 -1.38 -12.51 -9.21
CA LEU A 39 -0.05 -12.88 -9.69
C LEU A 39 0.27 -12.01 -10.90
N ARG A 40 1.17 -11.03 -10.73
CA ARG A 40 1.74 -10.29 -11.85
C ARG A 40 2.95 -11.04 -12.39
N LEU A 41 2.97 -11.34 -13.67
CA LEU A 41 4.12 -11.93 -14.36
C LEU A 41 4.78 -10.88 -15.24
N ASP A 42 6.06 -10.62 -14.99
CA ASP A 42 6.86 -9.67 -15.75
C ASP A 42 7.43 -10.32 -17.03
N PRO A 43 7.82 -9.54 -18.05
CA PRO A 43 8.28 -10.08 -19.34
C PRO A 43 9.52 -10.97 -19.28
N ASP A 44 10.34 -10.82 -18.24
CA ASP A 44 11.54 -11.63 -17.99
C ASP A 44 11.25 -12.94 -17.24
N GLY A 45 9.99 -13.15 -16.86
CA GLY A 45 9.49 -14.36 -16.19
C GLY A 45 9.39 -14.24 -14.67
N HIS A 46 9.90 -13.17 -14.05
CA HIS A 46 9.70 -12.95 -12.62
C HIS A 46 8.22 -12.74 -12.29
N GLY A 47 7.85 -13.07 -11.06
CA GLY A 47 6.48 -12.94 -10.56
C GLY A 47 6.41 -12.04 -9.34
N THR A 48 5.31 -11.31 -9.20
CA THR A 48 4.91 -10.75 -7.92
C THR A 48 3.53 -11.27 -7.55
N LEU A 49 3.47 -11.99 -6.43
CA LEU A 49 2.23 -12.49 -5.84
C LEU A 49 1.75 -11.54 -4.76
N MET A 50 0.51 -11.07 -4.87
CA MET A 50 -0.13 -10.18 -3.91
C MET A 50 -1.35 -10.89 -3.33
N ILE A 51 -1.46 -10.89 -2.01
CA ILE A 51 -2.54 -11.57 -1.29
C ILE A 51 -3.23 -10.52 -0.41
N ASN A 52 -4.52 -10.29 -0.63
CA ASN A 52 -5.37 -9.37 0.15
C ASN A 52 -4.79 -7.95 0.33
N ALA A 53 -3.91 -7.50 -0.57
CA ALA A 53 -3.15 -6.24 -0.49
C ALA A 53 -2.33 -6.05 0.81
N ASN A 54 -2.17 -7.10 1.63
CA ASN A 54 -1.45 -7.02 2.89
C ASN A 54 -0.15 -7.84 2.88
N ARG A 55 0.05 -8.68 1.87
CA ARG A 55 1.25 -9.47 1.63
C ARG A 55 1.64 -9.38 0.16
N VAL A 56 2.94 -9.17 -0.07
CA VAL A 56 3.56 -9.18 -1.39
C VAL A 56 4.74 -10.15 -1.33
N VAL A 57 4.80 -11.08 -2.26
CA VAL A 57 5.88 -12.07 -2.39
C VAL A 57 6.47 -11.95 -3.77
N HIS A 58 7.77 -11.71 -3.82
CA HIS A 58 8.53 -11.72 -5.06
C HIS A 58 8.95 -13.15 -5.39
N LEU A 59 8.75 -13.54 -6.65
CA LEU A 59 8.96 -14.89 -7.13
C LEU A 59 9.99 -14.85 -8.26
N ASN A 60 11.03 -15.66 -8.13
CA ASN A 60 11.92 -15.95 -9.25
C ASN A 60 11.15 -16.65 -10.39
N PRO A 61 11.70 -16.76 -11.62
CA PRO A 61 10.94 -17.24 -12.77
C PRO A 61 10.39 -18.66 -12.63
N THR A 62 11.09 -19.53 -11.90
CA THR A 62 10.64 -20.91 -11.64
C THR A 62 9.47 -20.94 -10.66
N ALA A 63 9.59 -20.22 -9.55
CA ALA A 63 8.53 -20.11 -8.56
C ALA A 63 7.28 -19.42 -9.12
N ALA A 64 7.45 -18.40 -9.97
CA ALA A 64 6.37 -17.69 -10.64
C ALA A 64 5.55 -18.62 -11.55
N PHE A 65 6.24 -19.46 -12.35
CA PHE A 65 5.58 -20.44 -13.22
C PHE A 65 4.84 -21.52 -12.42
N MET A 66 5.47 -22.09 -11.38
CA MET A 66 4.83 -23.09 -10.51
C MET A 66 3.62 -22.49 -9.78
N THR A 67 3.73 -21.24 -9.30
CA THR A 67 2.62 -20.51 -8.66
C THR A 67 1.46 -20.33 -9.65
N TYR A 68 1.74 -19.95 -10.89
CA TYR A 68 0.72 -19.84 -11.94
C TYR A 68 -0.02 -21.17 -12.15
N LEU A 69 0.71 -22.28 -12.31
CA LEU A 69 0.10 -23.60 -12.52
C LEU A 69 -0.80 -24.02 -11.35
N HIS A 70 -0.38 -23.73 -10.11
CA HIS A 70 -1.18 -24.00 -8.90
C HIS A 70 -2.47 -23.19 -8.86
N LEU A 71 -2.38 -21.88 -9.10
CA LEU A 71 -3.54 -20.98 -9.06
C LEU A 71 -4.54 -21.27 -10.19
N GLU A 72 -4.05 -21.73 -11.35
CA GLU A 72 -4.87 -22.25 -12.47
C GLU A 72 -5.47 -23.63 -12.20
N LYS A 73 -5.16 -24.25 -11.04
CA LYS A 73 -5.59 -25.60 -10.65
C LYS A 73 -5.20 -26.66 -11.69
N THR A 74 -3.99 -26.53 -12.23
CA THR A 74 -3.44 -27.49 -13.19
C THR A 74 -3.22 -28.84 -12.49
N PRO A 75 -3.68 -29.97 -13.05
CA PRO A 75 -3.42 -31.29 -12.49
C PRO A 75 -1.92 -31.55 -12.27
N ALA A 76 -1.55 -32.22 -11.17
CA ALA A 76 -0.15 -32.38 -10.79
C ALA A 76 0.71 -33.07 -11.87
N ASP A 77 0.16 -34.04 -12.60
CA ASP A 77 0.83 -34.71 -13.72
C ASP A 77 1.02 -33.79 -14.94
N GLU A 78 0.04 -32.93 -15.23
CA GLU A 78 0.15 -31.89 -16.25
C GLU A 78 1.20 -30.82 -15.86
N ALA A 79 1.16 -30.36 -14.61
CA ALA A 79 2.11 -29.38 -14.08
C ALA A 79 3.54 -29.91 -14.11
N GLN A 80 3.76 -31.15 -13.68
CA GLN A 80 5.06 -31.82 -13.71
C GLN A 80 5.61 -31.91 -15.15
N ARG A 81 4.78 -32.33 -16.12
CA ARG A 81 5.17 -32.36 -17.54
C ARG A 81 5.57 -30.98 -18.06
N ALA A 82 4.81 -29.94 -17.69
CA ALA A 82 5.10 -28.56 -18.10
C ALA A 82 6.44 -28.07 -17.52
N ILE A 83 6.73 -28.38 -16.26
CA ILE A 83 7.99 -28.00 -15.58
C ILE A 83 9.19 -28.72 -16.21
N ILE A 84 9.09 -30.05 -16.43
CA ILE A 84 10.15 -30.85 -17.09
C ILE A 84 10.47 -30.25 -18.46
N LYS A 85 9.44 -29.98 -19.26
CA LYS A 85 9.58 -29.43 -20.62
C LYS A 85 10.25 -28.06 -20.62
N ARG A 86 10.03 -27.24 -19.58
CA ARG A 86 10.49 -25.84 -19.53
C ARG A 86 11.91 -25.70 -18.99
N TYR A 87 12.23 -26.43 -17.93
CA TYR A 87 13.48 -26.27 -17.18
C TYR A 87 14.46 -27.45 -17.39
N HIS A 88 14.06 -28.46 -18.17
CA HIS A 88 14.89 -29.62 -18.51
C HIS A 88 15.40 -30.37 -17.26
N VAL A 89 14.54 -30.50 -16.26
CA VAL A 89 14.81 -31.20 -14.99
C VAL A 89 14.25 -32.63 -14.99
N THR A 90 14.67 -33.47 -14.05
CA THR A 90 14.11 -34.82 -13.91
C THR A 90 12.66 -34.79 -13.39
N PRO A 91 11.86 -35.84 -13.64
CA PRO A 91 10.51 -35.92 -13.10
C PRO A 91 10.45 -35.80 -11.58
N GLU A 92 11.39 -36.42 -10.87
CA GLU A 92 11.47 -36.40 -9.41
C GLU A 92 11.73 -34.98 -8.90
N GLN A 93 12.64 -34.26 -9.56
CA GLN A 93 12.94 -32.86 -9.22
C GLN A 93 11.76 -31.95 -9.52
N ALA A 94 11.12 -32.08 -10.69
CA ALA A 94 9.94 -31.30 -11.05
C ALA A 94 8.78 -31.47 -10.06
N GLN A 95 8.54 -32.70 -9.62
CA GLN A 95 7.50 -32.99 -8.63
C GLN A 95 7.84 -32.40 -7.27
N ALA A 96 9.06 -32.64 -6.77
CA ALA A 96 9.49 -32.15 -5.47
C ALA A 96 9.48 -30.61 -5.40
N ASP A 97 9.95 -29.93 -6.46
CA ASP A 97 9.94 -28.47 -6.51
C ASP A 97 8.52 -27.90 -6.58
N PHE A 98 7.62 -28.54 -7.37
CA PHE A 98 6.23 -28.12 -7.47
C PHE A 98 5.47 -28.31 -6.15
N GLU A 99 5.61 -29.46 -5.50
CA GLU A 99 5.04 -29.73 -4.18
C GLU A 99 5.56 -28.76 -3.12
N ARG A 100 6.86 -28.44 -3.15
CA ARG A 100 7.45 -27.46 -2.21
C ARG A 100 6.86 -26.07 -2.39
N VAL A 101 6.75 -25.58 -3.64
CA VAL A 101 6.18 -24.25 -3.92
C VAL A 101 4.71 -24.20 -3.53
N THR A 102 3.91 -25.20 -3.90
CA THR A 102 2.46 -25.25 -3.61
C THR A 102 2.17 -25.33 -2.12
N ASN A 103 2.90 -26.16 -1.37
CA ASN A 103 2.77 -26.22 0.09
C ASN A 103 3.09 -24.87 0.76
N ASN A 104 4.16 -24.19 0.33
CA ASN A 104 4.51 -22.86 0.85
C ASN A 104 3.44 -21.81 0.49
N LEU A 105 2.88 -21.87 -0.72
CA LEU A 105 1.80 -20.99 -1.14
C LEU A 105 0.53 -21.21 -0.33
N ASP A 106 0.13 -22.45 -0.11
CA ASP A 106 -1.09 -22.75 0.64
C ASP A 106 -1.03 -22.22 2.08
N VAL A 107 0.14 -22.27 2.73
CA VAL A 107 0.39 -21.63 4.04
C VAL A 107 0.24 -20.11 3.97
N LEU A 108 0.70 -19.48 2.88
CA LEU A 108 0.59 -18.04 2.69
C LEU A 108 -0.85 -17.58 2.40
N LEU A 109 -1.61 -18.41 1.68
CA LEU A 109 -2.98 -18.15 1.22
C LEU A 109 -4.05 -18.48 2.26
N PHE A 110 -3.81 -19.50 3.10
CA PHE A 110 -4.76 -19.99 4.12
C PHE A 110 -4.04 -20.17 5.46
N PRO A 111 -3.78 -19.09 6.21
CA PRO A 111 -3.04 -19.17 7.46
C PRO A 111 -3.91 -19.75 8.59
N ASP A 112 -4.06 -21.08 8.64
CA ASP A 112 -4.70 -21.76 9.78
C ASP A 112 -3.75 -21.89 11.00
N LYS A 113 -2.45 -21.57 10.84
CA LYS A 113 -1.43 -21.60 11.89
C LYS A 113 -0.34 -20.54 11.66
N CYS A 114 0.34 -20.18 12.76
CA CYS A 114 1.41 -19.19 12.84
C CYS A 114 2.40 -19.26 11.65
N PRO A 115 2.43 -18.24 10.76
CA PRO A 115 3.24 -18.26 9.53
C PRO A 115 4.75 -18.11 9.77
N ILE A 116 5.19 -17.88 11.01
CA ILE A 116 6.61 -17.76 11.37
C ILE A 116 7.22 -19.13 11.69
N CYS A 117 6.42 -20.13 12.09
CA CYS A 117 6.93 -21.40 12.60
C CYS A 117 7.09 -22.50 11.54
N SER A 118 6.80 -22.25 10.25
CA SER A 118 6.64 -23.34 9.26
C SER A 118 7.35 -23.15 7.92
N LEU A 119 8.20 -22.14 7.73
CA LEU A 119 8.83 -21.88 6.42
C LEU A 119 10.37 -21.75 6.56
N PRO A 120 11.15 -22.85 6.48
CA PRO A 120 12.60 -22.79 6.70
C PRO A 120 13.44 -22.43 5.46
N GLN A 121 12.88 -22.33 4.24
CA GLN A 121 13.65 -22.02 3.03
C GLN A 121 12.85 -21.26 1.95
N LEU A 122 12.35 -20.07 2.26
CA LEU A 122 12.14 -19.06 1.21
C LEU A 122 13.35 -18.12 1.25
N GLU A 123 14.08 -18.01 0.14
CA GLU A 123 14.98 -16.87 -0.07
C GLU A 123 14.10 -15.61 -0.10
N ILE A 124 14.14 -14.84 0.98
CA ILE A 124 13.49 -13.55 1.07
C ILE A 124 14.44 -12.56 0.40
N GLU A 125 14.13 -12.16 -0.82
CA GLU A 125 14.83 -11.04 -1.45
C GLU A 125 14.58 -9.76 -0.64
N ALA A 126 15.59 -8.90 -0.55
CA ALA A 126 15.46 -7.62 0.12
C ALA A 126 14.31 -6.81 -0.52
N PRO A 127 13.46 -6.14 0.29
CA PRO A 127 12.48 -5.22 -0.28
C PRO A 127 13.20 -4.20 -1.17
N PHE A 128 12.56 -3.80 -2.28
CA PHE A 128 13.15 -2.89 -3.29
C PHE A 128 14.29 -3.47 -4.16
N SER A 129 14.51 -4.80 -4.18
CA SER A 129 15.56 -5.45 -5.01
C SER A 129 15.25 -5.51 -6.52
N MET A 130 13.98 -5.45 -6.91
CA MET A 130 13.55 -5.55 -8.31
C MET A 130 13.01 -4.22 -8.84
N HIS A 131 13.20 -3.98 -10.14
CA HIS A 131 12.63 -2.85 -10.86
C HIS A 131 11.25 -3.23 -11.41
N PRO A 132 10.14 -2.82 -10.77
CA PRO A 132 8.81 -3.16 -11.28
C PRO A 132 8.52 -2.39 -12.58
N THR A 133 7.67 -2.97 -13.44
CA THR A 133 7.18 -2.34 -14.68
C THR A 133 6.07 -1.30 -14.44
N ALA A 134 5.45 -1.34 -13.26
CA ALA A 134 4.43 -0.42 -12.78
C ALA A 134 4.33 -0.52 -11.24
N PRO A 135 3.84 0.52 -10.53
CA PRO A 135 3.70 0.46 -9.08
C PRO A 135 2.67 -0.62 -8.71
N TYR A 136 2.77 -1.14 -7.49
CA TYR A 136 1.81 -2.12 -6.98
C TYR A 136 0.50 -1.49 -6.54
N ARG A 137 0.56 -0.22 -6.13
CA ARG A 137 -0.59 0.56 -5.66
C ARG A 137 -0.66 1.90 -6.38
N MET A 138 -1.88 2.31 -6.73
CA MET A 138 -2.15 3.68 -7.16
C MET A 138 -3.10 4.39 -6.20
N ASP A 139 -2.67 5.54 -5.69
CA ASP A 139 -3.52 6.40 -4.87
C ASP A 139 -4.33 7.32 -5.82
N LEU A 140 -5.65 7.38 -5.69
CA LEU A 140 -6.53 8.19 -6.51
C LEU A 140 -7.04 9.37 -5.70
N ALA A 141 -6.42 10.53 -5.85
CA ALA A 141 -6.91 11.78 -5.28
C ALA A 141 -8.11 12.26 -6.10
N ILE A 142 -9.30 11.71 -5.84
CA ILE A 142 -10.48 11.92 -6.69
C ILE A 142 -11.09 13.31 -6.59
N THR A 143 -10.76 14.03 -5.51
CA THR A 143 -11.12 15.43 -5.26
C THR A 143 -10.12 16.04 -4.28
N TYR A 144 -9.88 17.35 -4.35
CA TYR A 144 -9.19 18.09 -3.27
C TYR A 144 -10.15 18.87 -2.36
N ARG A 145 -11.48 18.74 -2.56
CA ARG A 145 -12.47 19.23 -1.60
C ARG A 145 -12.29 18.45 -0.29
N CYS A 146 -12.38 19.15 0.84
CA CYS A 146 -12.32 18.54 2.15
C CYS A 146 -13.22 19.31 3.12
N ASN A 147 -13.92 18.58 4.00
CA ASN A 147 -14.71 19.15 5.07
C ASN A 147 -13.86 19.48 6.32
N ASN A 148 -12.58 19.09 6.35
CA ASN A 148 -11.56 19.53 7.32
C ASN A 148 -10.69 20.67 6.78
N ASN A 149 -9.89 21.29 7.66
CA ASN A 149 -8.91 22.33 7.29
C ASN A 149 -7.61 22.20 8.09
N CYS A 150 -7.08 20.98 8.18
CA CYS A 150 -5.97 20.63 9.07
C CYS A 150 -4.73 21.49 8.81
N LEU A 151 -4.10 22.01 9.86
CA LEU A 151 -2.94 22.90 9.72
C LEU A 151 -1.71 22.15 9.18
N HIS A 152 -1.59 20.86 9.45
CA HIS A 152 -0.52 19.97 8.98
C HIS A 152 -0.81 19.28 7.64
N CYS A 153 -1.87 19.66 6.94
CA CYS A 153 -2.28 18.96 5.73
C CYS A 153 -1.21 19.08 4.63
N TYR A 154 -0.76 17.93 4.12
CA TYR A 154 0.12 17.90 2.96
C TYR A 154 -0.61 18.35 1.68
N ASN A 155 -1.94 18.23 1.60
CA ASN A 155 -2.71 18.75 0.47
C ASN A 155 -2.66 20.27 0.37
N ILE A 156 -2.10 20.77 -0.73
CA ILE A 156 -2.05 22.19 -1.05
C ILE A 156 -3.47 22.69 -1.38
N GLN A 157 -4.00 23.59 -0.56
CA GLN A 157 -5.19 24.37 -0.93
C GLN A 157 -4.86 25.38 -2.02
N GLY A 158 -5.80 25.59 -2.95
CA GLY A 158 -5.67 26.60 -4.01
C GLY A 158 -4.98 26.13 -5.30
N ARG A 159 -4.67 24.82 -5.44
CA ARG A 159 -4.22 24.29 -6.73
C ARG A 159 -5.36 24.27 -7.74
N ASN A 160 -5.08 24.76 -8.93
CA ASN A 160 -5.98 24.64 -10.08
C ASN A 160 -5.91 23.22 -10.64
N CYS A 161 -6.59 22.28 -9.98
CA CYS A 161 -6.68 20.88 -10.40
C CYS A 161 -8.17 20.53 -10.59
N PRO A 162 -8.72 20.74 -11.80
CA PRO A 162 -10.13 20.52 -12.06
C PRO A 162 -10.51 19.05 -11.93
N GLU A 163 -11.59 18.75 -11.20
CA GLU A 163 -12.07 17.38 -11.04
C GLU A 163 -12.59 16.80 -12.36
N ILE A 164 -12.03 15.67 -12.78
CA ILE A 164 -12.57 14.90 -13.91
C ILE A 164 -13.90 14.22 -13.55
N THR A 165 -14.70 13.97 -14.59
CA THR A 165 -15.99 13.28 -14.52
C THR A 165 -15.83 11.81 -14.10
N THR A 166 -16.88 11.22 -13.54
CA THR A 166 -16.98 9.77 -13.22
C THR A 166 -16.50 8.88 -14.36
N GLU A 167 -16.95 9.16 -15.60
CA GLU A 167 -16.54 8.39 -16.78
C GLU A 167 -15.05 8.48 -17.12
N LYS A 168 -14.39 9.59 -16.75
CA LYS A 168 -12.94 9.72 -16.91
C LYS A 168 -12.22 8.95 -15.80
N TRP A 169 -12.73 8.96 -14.56
CA TRP A 169 -12.21 8.11 -13.49
C TRP A 169 -12.31 6.62 -13.82
N LYS A 170 -13.42 6.15 -14.40
CA LYS A 170 -13.54 4.77 -14.90
C LYS A 170 -12.45 4.44 -15.94
N LYS A 171 -12.15 5.36 -16.86
CA LYS A 171 -11.03 5.20 -17.81
C LYS A 171 -9.65 5.17 -17.13
N VAL A 172 -9.47 5.91 -16.04
CA VAL A 172 -8.25 5.81 -15.21
C VAL A 172 -8.16 4.40 -14.62
N ILE A 173 -9.23 3.91 -13.98
CA ILE A 173 -9.29 2.55 -13.41
C ILE A 173 -8.97 1.49 -14.47
N ASP A 174 -9.57 1.58 -15.68
CA ASP A 174 -9.27 0.69 -16.80
C ASP A 174 -7.78 0.67 -17.13
N LYS A 175 -7.17 1.84 -17.29
CA LYS A 175 -5.73 1.95 -17.60
C LYS A 175 -4.86 1.37 -16.49
N LEU A 176 -5.18 1.61 -15.22
CA LEU A 176 -4.41 1.06 -14.10
C LEU A 176 -4.49 -0.47 -14.08
N TRP A 177 -5.66 -1.03 -14.36
CA TRP A 177 -5.83 -2.48 -14.49
C TRP A 177 -5.02 -3.06 -15.66
N ASP A 178 -5.07 -2.42 -16.83
CA ASP A 178 -4.30 -2.82 -18.01
C ASP A 178 -2.78 -2.76 -17.76
N LEU A 179 -2.34 -1.84 -16.89
CA LEU A 179 -0.96 -1.71 -16.42
C LEU A 179 -0.58 -2.72 -15.33
N SER A 180 -1.47 -3.67 -15.01
CA SER A 180 -1.24 -4.67 -13.96
C SER A 180 -1.02 -4.05 -12.58
N ILE A 181 -1.76 -2.97 -12.27
CA ILE A 181 -1.81 -2.33 -10.95
C ILE A 181 -3.06 -2.83 -10.21
N PRO A 182 -2.92 -3.80 -9.28
CA PRO A 182 -4.06 -4.47 -8.68
C PRO A 182 -4.67 -3.73 -7.50
N HIS A 183 -3.96 -2.77 -6.89
CA HIS A 183 -4.45 -2.08 -5.70
C HIS A 183 -4.65 -0.60 -5.97
N ILE A 184 -5.85 -0.09 -5.69
CA ILE A 184 -6.15 1.33 -5.70
C ILE A 184 -6.60 1.81 -4.32
N VAL A 185 -6.25 3.05 -3.97
CA VAL A 185 -6.73 3.70 -2.75
C VAL A 185 -7.38 5.03 -3.10
N PHE A 186 -8.68 5.16 -2.84
CA PHE A 186 -9.39 6.41 -2.98
C PHE A 186 -8.99 7.37 -1.84
N THR A 187 -8.54 8.56 -2.21
CA THR A 187 -7.96 9.58 -1.31
C THR A 187 -8.20 10.97 -1.90
N GLY A 188 -7.37 11.95 -1.52
CA GLY A 188 -7.33 13.31 -2.05
C GLY A 188 -7.38 14.29 -0.91
N GLY A 189 -8.32 15.25 -0.98
CA GLY A 189 -8.85 15.93 0.20
C GLY A 189 -9.68 14.96 1.03
N GLU A 190 -10.99 14.92 0.80
CA GLU A 190 -11.88 13.91 1.40
C GLU A 190 -12.70 13.21 0.29
N PRO A 191 -12.36 11.96 -0.07
CA PRO A 191 -13.02 11.24 -1.15
C PRO A 191 -14.52 11.02 -0.90
N THR A 192 -14.94 10.91 0.37
CA THR A 192 -16.35 10.73 0.70
C THR A 192 -17.22 11.96 0.39
N LEU A 193 -16.66 13.09 -0.06
CA LEU A 193 -17.45 14.24 -0.57
C LEU A 193 -17.90 14.09 -2.03
N ARG A 194 -17.52 13.00 -2.69
CA ARG A 194 -18.01 12.63 -4.01
C ARG A 194 -19.15 11.63 -3.90
N ASP A 195 -20.30 11.97 -4.45
CA ASP A 195 -21.48 11.10 -4.40
C ASP A 195 -21.36 9.86 -5.30
N ASP A 196 -20.46 9.90 -6.29
CA ASP A 196 -20.12 8.79 -7.17
C ASP A 196 -19.04 7.86 -6.60
N LEU A 197 -18.55 8.06 -5.37
CA LEU A 197 -17.54 7.19 -4.77
C LEU A 197 -17.96 5.70 -4.72
N PRO A 198 -19.18 5.33 -4.28
CA PRO A 198 -19.62 3.93 -4.32
C PRO A 198 -19.62 3.34 -5.74
N GLU A 199 -19.94 4.13 -6.75
CA GLU A 199 -19.92 3.69 -8.15
C GLU A 199 -18.49 3.40 -8.62
N LEU A 200 -17.52 4.25 -8.25
CA LEU A 200 -16.11 4.05 -8.60
C LEU A 200 -15.51 2.84 -7.89
N ILE A 201 -15.86 2.60 -6.62
CA ILE A 201 -15.45 1.40 -5.87
C ILE A 201 -16.00 0.16 -6.56
N ALA A 202 -17.31 0.13 -6.88
CA ALA A 202 -17.94 -0.99 -7.57
C ALA A 202 -17.33 -1.26 -8.95
N TYR A 203 -16.96 -0.20 -9.68
CA TYR A 203 -16.30 -0.35 -10.97
C TYR A 203 -14.90 -0.97 -10.85
N ALA A 204 -14.09 -0.53 -9.88
CA ALA A 204 -12.77 -1.10 -9.63
C ALA A 204 -12.83 -2.55 -9.11
N GLU A 205 -13.76 -2.83 -8.19
CA GLU A 205 -14.03 -4.16 -7.68
C GLU A 205 -14.42 -5.13 -8.80
N ALA A 206 -15.30 -4.71 -9.71
CA ALA A 206 -15.73 -5.53 -10.84
C ALA A 206 -14.60 -5.87 -11.84
N LYS A 207 -13.54 -5.05 -11.89
CA LYS A 207 -12.31 -5.36 -12.63
C LYS A 207 -11.42 -6.35 -11.90
N GLY A 208 -11.60 -6.47 -10.59
CA GLY A 208 -10.78 -7.28 -9.71
C GLY A 208 -9.67 -6.47 -9.03
N GLN A 209 -9.74 -5.15 -8.96
CA GLN A 209 -8.82 -4.37 -8.13
C GLN A 209 -9.19 -4.48 -6.66
N ILE A 210 -8.19 -4.40 -5.79
CA ILE A 210 -8.37 -4.20 -4.35
C ILE A 210 -8.66 -2.73 -4.14
N THR A 211 -9.71 -2.44 -3.39
CA THR A 211 -10.15 -1.07 -3.15
C THR A 211 -9.90 -0.67 -1.70
N GLY A 212 -9.13 0.41 -1.53
CA GLY A 212 -8.89 1.04 -0.25
C GLY A 212 -9.50 2.44 -0.17
N LEU A 213 -9.77 2.90 1.04
CA LEU A 213 -10.25 4.26 1.30
C LEU A 213 -9.40 4.93 2.39
N ASN A 214 -8.81 6.08 2.09
CA ASN A 214 -8.25 6.99 3.09
C ASN A 214 -9.27 8.11 3.37
N THR A 215 -9.67 8.29 4.62
CA THR A 215 -10.76 9.21 4.97
C THR A 215 -10.63 9.76 6.38
N ASN A 216 -11.21 10.95 6.61
CA ASN A 216 -11.47 11.47 7.96
C ASN A 216 -12.69 10.83 8.64
N ALA A 217 -13.37 9.90 7.97
CA ALA A 217 -14.52 9.12 8.45
C ALA A 217 -15.76 9.91 8.89
N ARG A 218 -15.80 11.24 8.71
CA ARG A 218 -16.95 12.04 9.18
C ARG A 218 -18.26 11.65 8.49
N ARG A 219 -18.24 11.38 7.17
CA ARG A 219 -19.43 10.87 6.43
C ARG A 219 -19.76 9.42 6.81
N LEU A 220 -18.81 8.67 7.35
CA LEU A 220 -19.02 7.28 7.80
C LEU A 220 -19.81 7.20 9.11
N SER A 221 -20.08 8.34 9.78
CA SER A 221 -21.06 8.41 10.87
C SER A 221 -22.48 8.01 10.44
N ASP A 222 -22.80 8.10 9.15
CA ASP A 222 -23.98 7.45 8.55
C ASP A 222 -23.68 5.97 8.26
N SER A 223 -24.23 5.07 9.07
CA SER A 223 -24.03 3.63 8.91
C SER A 223 -24.58 3.09 7.58
N LYS A 224 -25.62 3.71 7.00
CA LYS A 224 -26.13 3.30 5.68
C LYS A 224 -25.10 3.57 4.59
N TYR A 225 -24.40 4.70 4.69
CA TYR A 225 -23.34 5.02 3.75
C TYR A 225 -22.17 4.02 3.85
N VAL A 226 -21.79 3.61 5.06
CA VAL A 226 -20.78 2.53 5.26
C VAL A 226 -21.22 1.23 4.57
N GLN A 227 -22.47 0.82 4.77
CA GLN A 227 -23.01 -0.38 4.11
C GLN A 227 -23.01 -0.27 2.59
N ASN A 228 -23.27 0.91 2.02
CA ASN A 228 -23.18 1.14 0.58
C ASN A 228 -21.74 0.98 0.05
N LEU A 229 -20.73 1.43 0.80
CA LEU A 229 -19.32 1.26 0.40
C LEU A 229 -18.90 -0.22 0.45
N ILE A 230 -19.33 -0.96 1.48
CA ILE A 230 -19.06 -2.40 1.60
C ILE A 230 -19.76 -3.17 0.48
N ALA A 231 -21.03 -2.87 0.21
CA ALA A 231 -21.78 -3.47 -0.90
C ALA A 231 -21.16 -3.15 -2.27
N ALA A 232 -20.53 -1.99 -2.42
CA ALA A 232 -19.76 -1.64 -3.61
C ALA A 232 -18.44 -2.42 -3.72
N GLY A 233 -17.98 -3.09 -2.65
CA GLY A 233 -16.77 -3.91 -2.66
C GLY A 233 -15.55 -3.27 -2.02
N LEU A 234 -15.73 -2.28 -1.13
CA LEU A 234 -14.61 -1.70 -0.36
C LEU A 234 -13.91 -2.79 0.48
N ASP A 235 -12.61 -2.99 0.26
CA ASP A 235 -11.84 -4.05 0.94
C ASP A 235 -11.17 -3.56 2.23
N HIS A 236 -10.69 -2.31 2.27
CA HIS A 236 -10.09 -1.73 3.49
C HIS A 236 -10.28 -0.22 3.61
N VAL A 237 -10.18 0.25 4.85
CA VAL A 237 -10.25 1.68 5.17
C VAL A 237 -9.16 2.06 6.18
N GLN A 238 -8.50 3.18 5.90
CA GLN A 238 -7.63 3.89 6.81
C GLN A 238 -8.32 5.18 7.26
N ILE A 239 -8.52 5.32 8.57
CA ILE A 239 -9.20 6.47 9.16
C ILE A 239 -8.20 7.32 9.94
N THR A 240 -8.12 8.61 9.62
CA THR A 240 -7.28 9.53 10.39
C THR A 240 -7.94 9.86 11.74
N VAL A 241 -7.26 9.52 12.84
CA VAL A 241 -7.68 9.88 14.19
C VAL A 241 -6.51 10.55 14.90
N GLU A 242 -6.61 11.86 15.14
CA GLU A 242 -5.48 12.65 15.65
C GLU A 242 -5.30 12.59 17.17
N SER A 243 -6.36 12.30 17.93
CA SER A 243 -6.30 12.18 19.40
C SER A 243 -7.57 11.51 19.93
N HIS A 244 -7.48 10.87 21.10
CA HIS A 244 -8.67 10.50 21.89
C HIS A 244 -9.42 11.72 22.42
N SER A 245 -8.74 12.86 22.58
CA SER A 245 -9.35 14.09 23.09
C SER A 245 -10.12 14.81 21.98
N PRO A 246 -11.42 15.11 22.18
CA PRO A 246 -12.20 15.88 21.21
C PRO A 246 -11.58 17.25 20.93
N GLN A 247 -11.06 17.92 21.97
CA GLN A 247 -10.46 19.24 21.84
C GLN A 247 -9.21 19.19 20.95
N ILE A 248 -8.27 18.28 21.23
CA ILE A 248 -7.01 18.17 20.48
C ILE A 248 -7.30 17.79 19.03
N HIS A 249 -8.18 16.80 18.81
CA HIS A 249 -8.54 16.36 17.47
C HIS A 249 -9.16 17.50 16.64
N ASP A 250 -10.19 18.16 17.17
CA ASP A 250 -10.92 19.23 16.47
C ASP A 250 -10.01 20.42 16.16
N GLU A 251 -9.06 20.74 17.07
CA GLU A 251 -8.05 21.77 16.86
C GLU A 251 -7.11 21.41 15.70
N MET A 252 -6.54 20.19 15.72
CA MET A 252 -5.61 19.73 14.68
C MET A 252 -6.25 19.69 13.28
N VAL A 253 -7.52 19.28 13.19
CA VAL A 253 -8.26 19.26 11.92
C VAL A 253 -8.97 20.57 11.60
N ASN A 254 -8.88 21.55 12.51
CA ASN A 254 -9.48 22.88 12.45
C ASN A 254 -10.99 22.84 12.12
N ARG A 255 -11.72 21.97 12.82
CA ARG A 255 -13.19 21.81 12.69
C ARG A 255 -13.79 21.31 14.00
N GLN A 256 -14.65 22.14 14.59
CA GLN A 256 -15.44 21.75 15.75
C GLN A 256 -16.46 20.65 15.39
N GLY A 257 -16.61 19.66 16.27
CA GLY A 257 -17.48 18.50 16.12
C GLY A 257 -16.93 17.43 15.16
N ALA A 258 -15.69 17.57 14.67
CA ALA A 258 -15.11 16.58 13.78
C ALA A 258 -14.85 15.26 14.51
N TRP A 259 -14.32 15.32 15.74
CA TRP A 259 -14.04 14.15 16.56
C TRP A 259 -15.26 13.26 16.75
N GLU A 260 -16.42 13.84 17.10
CA GLU A 260 -17.65 13.08 17.33
C GLU A 260 -18.06 12.30 16.08
N GLN A 261 -18.02 12.96 14.92
CA GLN A 261 -18.35 12.35 13.63
C GLN A 261 -17.31 11.29 13.22
N THR A 262 -16.02 11.58 13.38
CA THR A 262 -14.91 10.66 13.07
C THR A 262 -15.01 9.39 13.90
N ILE A 263 -15.18 9.50 15.22
CA ILE A 263 -15.27 8.35 16.14
C ILE A 263 -16.56 7.56 15.92
N ALA A 264 -17.69 8.22 15.64
CA ALA A 264 -18.90 7.52 15.21
C ALA A 264 -18.67 6.73 13.90
N GLY A 265 -17.94 7.31 12.96
CA GLY A 265 -17.51 6.65 11.72
C GLY A 265 -16.62 5.43 11.96
N VAL A 266 -15.61 5.55 12.83
CA VAL A 266 -14.75 4.42 13.24
C VAL A 266 -15.60 3.27 13.81
N LYS A 267 -16.53 3.57 14.74
CA LYS A 267 -17.40 2.55 15.34
C LYS A 267 -18.31 1.87 14.31
N ASN A 268 -18.90 2.63 13.40
CA ASN A 268 -19.73 2.05 12.32
C ASN A 268 -18.93 1.11 11.42
N VAL A 269 -17.70 1.49 11.08
CA VAL A 269 -16.78 0.69 10.25
C VAL A 269 -16.40 -0.60 10.98
N LEU A 270 -16.02 -0.52 12.26
CA LEU A 270 -15.67 -1.70 13.07
C LEU A 270 -16.85 -2.67 13.23
N ALA A 271 -18.08 -2.15 13.27
CA ALA A 271 -19.30 -2.96 13.35
C ALA A 271 -19.72 -3.59 11.99
N SER A 272 -18.97 -3.36 10.91
CA SER A 272 -19.36 -3.74 9.54
C SER A 272 -18.33 -4.68 8.88
N PRO A 273 -18.24 -5.95 9.29
CA PRO A 273 -17.38 -6.94 8.62
C PRO A 273 -17.82 -7.17 7.16
N PRO A 274 -16.92 -7.57 6.24
CA PRO A 274 -15.54 -8.04 6.45
C PRO A 274 -14.45 -6.97 6.20
N LEU A 275 -14.76 -5.68 6.36
CA LEU A 275 -13.84 -4.58 6.02
C LEU A 275 -12.56 -4.61 6.88
N TYR A 276 -11.37 -4.56 6.27
CA TYR A 276 -10.13 -4.39 7.02
C TYR A 276 -10.00 -2.95 7.50
N VAL A 277 -9.83 -2.77 8.81
CA VAL A 277 -9.87 -1.45 9.45
C VAL A 277 -8.50 -1.08 10.01
N MET A 278 -8.08 0.13 9.72
CA MET A 278 -6.88 0.72 10.26
C MET A 278 -7.15 2.18 10.64
N THR A 279 -6.54 2.63 11.73
CA THR A 279 -6.46 4.07 12.02
C THR A 279 -5.07 4.59 11.72
N ASN A 280 -4.94 5.89 11.52
CA ASN A 280 -3.65 6.54 11.37
C ASN A 280 -3.63 7.86 12.15
N THR A 281 -2.57 8.08 12.93
CA THR A 281 -2.37 9.30 13.73
C THR A 281 -1.11 10.02 13.28
N THR A 282 -1.24 11.31 12.92
CA THR A 282 -0.07 12.14 12.63
C THR A 282 0.47 12.68 13.95
N MET A 283 1.69 12.31 14.30
CA MET A 283 2.31 12.73 15.57
C MET A 283 2.94 14.11 15.42
N LEU A 284 2.47 15.06 16.23
CA LEU A 284 2.88 16.47 16.24
C LEU A 284 2.99 16.96 17.68
N GLN A 285 3.62 18.13 17.86
CA GLN A 285 3.71 18.81 19.16
C GLN A 285 2.33 19.02 19.83
N ASN A 286 1.25 19.04 19.04
CA ASN A 286 -0.12 19.20 19.54
C ASN A 286 -0.67 17.95 20.28
N ASN A 287 -0.24 16.74 19.92
CA ASN A 287 -0.82 15.50 20.44
C ASN A 287 0.17 14.52 21.06
N TYR A 288 1.48 14.74 20.91
CA TYR A 288 2.50 13.77 21.28
C TYR A 288 2.45 13.35 22.76
N GLU A 289 2.18 14.28 23.68
CA GLU A 289 2.06 13.97 25.12
C GLU A 289 0.88 13.02 25.41
N THR A 290 -0.19 13.13 24.62
CA THR A 290 -1.43 12.36 24.77
C THR A 290 -1.52 11.14 23.85
N LEU A 291 -0.42 10.80 23.17
CA LEU A 291 -0.34 9.62 22.33
C LEU A 291 -0.63 8.33 23.13
N PRO A 292 -0.07 8.13 24.34
CA PRO A 292 -0.34 6.92 25.13
C PRO A 292 -1.84 6.66 25.35
N GLU A 293 -2.59 7.68 25.74
CA GLU A 293 -4.04 7.64 25.98
C GLU A 293 -4.81 7.48 24.68
N THR A 294 -4.30 8.05 23.57
CA THR A 294 -4.87 7.84 22.25
C THR A 294 -4.80 6.38 21.82
N LEU A 295 -3.69 5.71 22.08
CA LEU A 295 -3.52 4.29 21.78
C LEU A 295 -4.42 3.42 22.66
N ASP A 296 -4.50 3.71 23.96
CA ASP A 296 -5.38 3.00 24.89
C ASP A 296 -6.85 3.12 24.49
N PHE A 297 -7.28 4.33 24.10
CA PHE A 297 -8.63 4.57 23.60
C PHE A 297 -8.94 3.80 22.31
N LEU A 298 -8.00 3.79 21.35
CA LEU A 298 -8.18 3.06 20.09
C LEU A 298 -8.25 1.53 20.32
N ALA A 299 -7.51 1.02 21.30
CA ALA A 299 -7.64 -0.36 21.77
C ALA A 299 -9.00 -0.62 22.42
N GLU A 300 -9.46 0.26 23.30
CA GLU A 300 -10.75 0.13 24.00
C GLU A 300 -11.93 0.04 23.02
N ILE A 301 -11.93 0.85 21.95
CA ILE A 301 -12.99 0.81 20.93
C ILE A 301 -12.82 -0.34 19.92
N GLY A 302 -11.75 -1.14 20.02
CA GLY A 302 -11.55 -2.37 19.24
C GLY A 302 -10.86 -2.18 17.88
N VAL A 303 -10.06 -1.14 17.69
CA VAL A 303 -9.29 -0.96 16.44
C VAL A 303 -8.19 -2.05 16.34
N PRO A 304 -8.11 -2.84 15.26
CA PRO A 304 -7.15 -3.93 15.18
C PRO A 304 -5.76 -3.50 14.69
N THR A 305 -5.67 -2.42 13.92
CA THR A 305 -4.40 -1.93 13.34
C THR A 305 -4.24 -0.42 13.54
N ILE A 306 -3.08 -0.05 14.11
CA ILE A 306 -2.69 1.32 14.39
C ILE A 306 -1.58 1.76 13.44
N GLY A 307 -1.81 2.84 12.74
CA GLY A 307 -0.84 3.55 11.91
C GLY A 307 -0.32 4.78 12.61
N LEU A 308 0.98 5.01 12.52
CA LEU A 308 1.60 6.25 12.95
C LEU A 308 2.45 6.83 11.82
N ASN A 309 2.47 8.16 11.73
CA ASN A 309 3.39 8.89 10.86
C ASN A 309 3.87 10.18 11.53
N ALA A 310 5.06 10.64 11.13
CA ALA A 310 5.51 11.99 11.38
C ALA A 310 4.90 12.97 10.36
N LEU A 311 5.17 14.25 10.57
CA LEU A 311 4.82 15.33 9.65
C LEU A 311 5.43 15.10 8.26
N ILE A 312 4.60 15.29 7.23
CA ILE A 312 5.06 15.41 5.85
C ILE A 312 5.23 16.91 5.55
N TYR A 313 6.46 17.32 5.23
CA TYR A 313 6.82 18.71 4.91
C TYR A 313 6.40 19.08 3.47
N SER A 314 5.08 19.16 3.26
CA SER A 314 4.44 19.58 2.02
C SER A 314 3.13 20.30 2.35
N GLY A 315 2.57 21.03 1.38
CA GLY A 315 1.38 21.84 1.61
C GLY A 315 1.53 22.77 2.81
N ARG A 316 0.51 22.84 3.68
CA ARG A 316 0.59 23.61 4.91
C ARG A 316 1.52 22.98 5.95
N GLY A 317 1.73 21.66 5.87
CA GLY A 317 2.68 20.95 6.72
C GLY A 317 4.13 21.44 6.60
N LYS A 318 4.48 22.12 5.49
CA LYS A 318 5.81 22.73 5.32
C LYS A 318 6.10 23.82 6.36
N ASP A 319 5.11 24.64 6.71
CA ASP A 319 5.29 25.85 7.52
C ASP A 319 4.57 25.78 8.88
N VAL A 320 3.99 24.63 9.24
CA VAL A 320 3.16 24.48 10.46
C VAL A 320 3.97 24.56 11.76
N GLY A 321 5.26 24.23 11.71
CA GLY A 321 6.18 24.36 12.87
C GLY A 321 5.92 23.39 14.03
N SER A 322 4.96 22.47 13.93
CA SER A 322 4.62 21.49 14.98
C SER A 322 5.17 20.09 14.74
N GLY A 323 6.09 19.93 13.77
CA GLY A 323 6.75 18.66 13.48
C GLY A 323 7.61 18.16 14.65
N LEU A 324 7.71 16.84 14.79
CA LEU A 324 8.60 16.19 15.74
C LEU A 324 9.92 15.82 15.06
N THR A 325 11.03 15.95 15.79
CA THR A 325 12.35 15.48 15.38
C THR A 325 12.47 13.96 15.51
N GLU A 326 13.41 13.34 14.79
CA GLU A 326 13.65 11.88 14.89
C GLU A 326 14.00 11.43 16.32
N LYS A 327 14.65 12.29 17.11
CA LYS A 327 14.94 12.03 18.53
C LYS A 327 13.69 12.01 19.40
N GLU A 328 12.70 12.86 19.10
CA GLU A 328 11.40 12.87 19.79
C GLU A 328 10.51 11.70 19.36
N LEU A 329 10.63 11.24 18.10
CA LEU A 329 9.85 10.13 17.57
C LEU A 329 10.22 8.77 18.21
N LYS A 330 11.51 8.51 18.47
CA LYS A 330 11.97 7.20 18.96
C LYS A 330 11.30 6.79 20.29
N PRO A 331 11.25 7.64 21.35
CA PRO A 331 10.53 7.30 22.58
C PRO A 331 9.03 7.04 22.36
N LEU A 332 8.36 7.84 21.53
CA LEU A 332 6.93 7.68 21.23
C LEU A 332 6.64 6.35 20.53
N LEU A 333 7.52 5.94 19.60
CA LEU A 333 7.38 4.67 18.89
C LEU A 333 7.67 3.46 19.78
N THR A 334 8.57 3.59 20.76
CA THR A 334 8.75 2.56 21.80
C THR A 334 7.47 2.38 22.61
N ILE A 335 6.88 3.48 23.10
CA ILE A 335 5.60 3.45 23.83
C ILE A 335 4.49 2.84 22.95
N ALA A 336 4.42 3.25 21.68
CA ALA A 336 3.42 2.75 20.76
C ALA A 336 3.54 1.24 20.54
N LYS A 337 4.76 0.72 20.41
CA LYS A 337 5.03 -0.71 20.31
C LYS A 337 4.58 -1.46 21.56
N GLU A 338 4.96 -0.98 22.75
CA GLU A 338 4.58 -1.62 24.01
C GLU A 338 3.05 -1.67 24.18
N LYS A 339 2.35 -0.56 23.93
CA LYS A 339 0.89 -0.49 24.07
C LYS A 339 0.16 -1.35 23.05
N THR A 340 0.54 -1.27 21.77
CA THR A 340 -0.10 -2.08 20.72
C THR A 340 0.14 -3.57 20.94
N GLN A 341 1.33 -3.98 21.40
CA GLN A 341 1.59 -5.37 21.78
C GLN A 341 0.74 -5.82 22.97
N ALA A 342 0.61 -4.98 24.01
CA ALA A 342 -0.22 -5.29 25.17
C ALA A 342 -1.72 -5.42 24.82
N ALA A 343 -2.17 -4.71 23.78
CA ALA A 343 -3.55 -4.74 23.29
C ALA A 343 -3.80 -5.75 22.15
N ASP A 344 -2.80 -6.56 21.77
CA ASP A 344 -2.85 -7.47 20.60
C ASP A 344 -3.22 -6.76 19.28
N GLN A 345 -2.78 -5.51 19.14
CA GLN A 345 -2.96 -4.69 17.94
C GLN A 345 -1.72 -4.74 17.05
N ARG A 346 -1.94 -4.65 15.73
CA ARG A 346 -0.85 -4.47 14.77
C ARG A 346 -0.41 -3.00 14.70
N LEU A 347 0.88 -2.74 14.88
CA LEU A 347 1.47 -1.42 14.66
C LEU A 347 2.10 -1.30 13.27
N ILE A 348 1.85 -0.17 12.58
CA ILE A 348 2.45 0.19 11.30
C ILE A 348 3.03 1.60 11.40
N TRP A 349 4.33 1.71 11.13
CA TRP A 349 5.00 3.00 10.93
C TRP A 349 5.07 3.32 9.43
N TYR A 350 4.71 4.55 9.04
CA TYR A 350 4.65 4.96 7.63
C TYR A 350 5.80 5.85 7.16
N THR A 351 6.41 6.61 8.06
CA THR A 351 7.35 7.66 7.64
C THR A 351 8.71 7.07 7.31
N PRO A 352 9.25 7.34 6.11
CA PRO A 352 10.65 7.04 5.83
C PRO A 352 11.57 7.88 6.69
N THR A 353 12.51 7.24 7.38
CA THR A 353 13.46 7.90 8.29
C THR A 353 14.88 7.76 7.75
N GLN A 354 15.80 8.58 8.25
CA GLN A 354 17.21 8.39 7.97
C GLN A 354 17.79 7.43 9.00
N TYR A 355 18.18 6.23 8.59
CA TYR A 355 18.57 5.16 9.51
C TYR A 355 19.81 5.51 10.34
N CYS A 356 20.65 6.43 9.87
CA CYS A 356 21.78 6.96 10.65
C CYS A 356 21.35 7.81 11.85
N HIS A 357 20.11 8.30 11.88
CA HIS A 357 19.53 9.03 13.00
C HIS A 357 18.49 8.20 13.76
N PHE A 358 17.65 7.47 13.01
CA PHE A 358 16.63 6.60 13.56
C PHE A 358 16.35 5.43 12.60
N ASP A 359 16.87 4.26 12.97
CA ASP A 359 16.57 2.99 12.30
C ASP A 359 15.29 2.35 12.91
N PRO A 360 14.16 2.31 12.17
CA PRO A 360 12.91 1.71 12.61
C PRO A 360 13.00 0.17 12.70
N MET A 361 14.02 -0.46 12.11
CA MET A 361 14.27 -1.89 12.22
C MET A 361 14.67 -2.28 13.64
N GLU A 362 15.38 -1.41 14.39
CA GLU A 362 15.70 -1.63 15.81
C GLU A 362 14.43 -1.84 16.65
N LEU A 363 13.32 -1.24 16.22
CA LEU A 363 12.02 -1.36 16.86
C LEU A 363 11.14 -2.48 16.24
N ASN A 364 11.65 -3.28 15.30
CA ASN A 364 10.90 -4.28 14.53
C ASN A 364 9.71 -3.67 13.76
N LEU A 365 9.82 -2.43 13.31
CA LEU A 365 8.76 -1.75 12.53
C LEU A 365 8.83 -2.08 11.03
N GLY A 366 9.83 -2.87 10.61
CA GLY A 366 10.10 -3.25 9.23
C GLY A 366 10.79 -2.15 8.43
N VAL A 367 11.14 -2.45 7.18
CA VAL A 367 11.90 -1.53 6.32
C VAL A 367 11.03 -0.33 5.92
N LYS A 368 11.56 0.89 6.08
CA LYS A 368 10.88 2.16 5.80
C LYS A 368 11.72 3.08 4.92
N GLY A 369 11.90 2.68 3.67
CA GLY A 369 12.34 3.56 2.60
C GLY A 369 11.17 4.30 1.95
N CYS A 370 11.43 5.46 1.33
CA CYS A 370 10.41 6.13 0.50
C CYS A 370 9.95 5.19 -0.62
N SER A 371 8.64 5.03 -0.80
CA SER A 371 8.04 4.14 -1.81
C SER A 371 7.58 4.86 -3.09
N ALA A 372 7.72 6.19 -3.11
CA ALA A 372 7.28 7.05 -4.20
C ALA A 372 7.93 6.67 -5.53
N ALA A 373 7.14 6.68 -6.61
CA ALA A 373 7.57 6.29 -7.95
C ALA A 373 8.19 4.88 -8.05
N LEU A 374 7.91 4.00 -7.07
CA LEU A 374 8.41 2.63 -7.01
C LEU A 374 7.29 1.64 -6.65
N TYR A 375 6.82 1.65 -5.41
CA TYR A 375 5.69 0.81 -4.97
C TYR A 375 4.36 1.50 -5.12
N ASN A 376 4.34 2.83 -5.00
CA ASN A 376 3.14 3.65 -5.14
C ASN A 376 3.38 4.92 -5.95
N MET A 377 2.29 5.45 -6.50
CA MET A 377 2.18 6.77 -7.14
C MET A 377 0.77 7.31 -6.87
N CYS A 378 0.50 8.55 -7.28
CA CYS A 378 -0.83 9.15 -7.11
C CYS A 378 -1.34 9.75 -8.44
N VAL A 379 -2.63 9.56 -8.72
CA VAL A 379 -3.37 10.27 -9.78
C VAL A 379 -4.18 11.40 -9.15
N GLU A 380 -4.01 12.60 -9.68
CA GLU A 380 -4.65 13.84 -9.24
C GLU A 380 -6.06 14.02 -9.84
N PRO A 381 -6.88 14.95 -9.30
CA PRO A 381 -8.24 15.22 -9.80
C PRO A 381 -8.38 15.46 -11.30
N ASP A 382 -7.35 15.99 -11.96
CA ASP A 382 -7.32 16.30 -13.39
C ASP A 382 -6.75 15.15 -14.27
N GLY A 383 -6.36 14.03 -13.65
CA GLY A 383 -5.69 12.89 -14.29
C GLY A 383 -4.16 13.00 -14.35
N GLY A 384 -3.57 14.06 -13.81
CA GLY A 384 -2.12 14.19 -13.64
C GLY A 384 -1.57 13.09 -12.74
N VAL A 385 -0.37 12.60 -13.00
CA VAL A 385 0.31 11.57 -12.20
C VAL A 385 1.47 12.21 -11.47
N ILE A 386 1.58 11.97 -10.17
CA ILE A 386 2.65 12.50 -9.30
C ILE A 386 3.37 11.35 -8.56
N PRO A 387 4.63 11.54 -8.10
CA PRO A 387 5.41 10.48 -7.46
C PRO A 387 4.76 9.85 -6.22
N CYS A 388 4.06 10.64 -5.41
CA CYS A 388 3.25 10.19 -4.28
C CYS A 388 2.23 11.27 -3.88
N GLN A 389 1.30 10.96 -2.97
CA GLN A 389 0.21 11.86 -2.55
C GLN A 389 0.66 13.26 -2.09
N SER A 390 1.92 13.44 -1.71
CA SER A 390 2.45 14.68 -1.13
C SER A 390 3.53 15.36 -1.99
N TYR A 391 3.98 14.75 -3.09
CA TYR A 391 5.01 15.29 -3.96
C TYR A 391 4.37 15.94 -5.19
N TYR A 392 4.08 17.24 -5.15
CA TYR A 392 3.29 17.93 -6.16
C TYR A 392 4.08 18.36 -7.40
N HIS A 393 4.60 17.36 -8.12
CA HIS A 393 5.24 17.54 -9.41
C HIS A 393 4.64 16.54 -10.40
N GLN A 394 3.90 17.05 -11.38
CA GLN A 394 3.27 16.20 -12.40
C GLN A 394 4.33 15.60 -13.32
N LEU A 395 4.27 14.28 -13.47
CA LEU A 395 5.13 13.47 -14.34
C LEU A 395 4.51 13.24 -15.72
N GLY A 396 3.23 13.63 -15.89
CA GLY A 396 2.40 13.45 -17.07
C GLY A 396 0.93 13.24 -16.69
N ASN A 397 0.07 12.95 -17.65
CA ASN A 397 -1.35 12.70 -17.43
C ASN A 397 -1.76 11.31 -17.94
N ILE A 398 -2.37 10.51 -17.07
CA ILE A 398 -2.68 9.09 -17.35
C ILE A 398 -3.66 8.92 -18.52
N LEU A 399 -4.50 9.93 -18.79
CA LEU A 399 -5.51 9.89 -19.84
C LEU A 399 -4.94 10.23 -21.22
N THR A 400 -3.90 11.07 -21.30
CA THR A 400 -3.37 11.57 -22.57
C THR A 400 -2.00 10.98 -22.93
N ASP A 401 -1.17 10.71 -21.94
CA ASP A 401 0.23 10.36 -22.16
C ASP A 401 0.44 8.84 -22.13
N LYS A 402 1.54 8.40 -22.73
CA LYS A 402 1.93 6.98 -22.69
C LYS A 402 2.50 6.67 -21.31
N TRP A 403 2.08 5.54 -20.73
CA TRP A 403 2.54 5.11 -19.40
C TRP A 403 4.08 5.12 -19.26
N ASN A 404 4.79 4.59 -20.25
CA ASN A 404 6.26 4.54 -20.21
C ASN A 404 6.90 5.94 -20.08
N THR A 405 6.28 6.99 -20.64
CA THR A 405 6.78 8.37 -20.50
C THR A 405 6.60 8.89 -19.07
N ILE A 406 5.52 8.48 -18.40
CA ILE A 406 5.24 8.83 -17.00
C ILE A 406 6.15 8.03 -16.05
N TRP A 407 6.26 6.72 -16.28
CA TRP A 407 6.99 5.78 -15.43
C TRP A 407 8.51 5.98 -15.48
N GLU A 408 9.04 6.31 -16.66
CA GLU A 408 10.46 6.60 -16.91
C GLU A 408 10.75 8.11 -16.90
N HIS A 409 9.85 8.93 -16.35
CA HIS A 409 10.09 10.35 -16.18
C HIS A 409 11.36 10.58 -15.34
N GLU A 410 12.21 11.54 -15.71
CA GLU A 410 13.51 11.77 -15.07
C GLU A 410 13.41 11.89 -13.54
N LEU A 411 12.43 12.66 -13.06
CA LEU A 411 12.15 12.78 -11.63
C LEU A 411 11.75 11.45 -10.98
N ALA A 412 10.90 10.65 -11.64
CA ALA A 412 10.46 9.36 -11.11
C ALA A 412 11.65 8.39 -10.97
N VAL A 413 12.52 8.33 -11.99
CA VAL A 413 13.76 7.56 -11.98
C VAL A 413 14.71 8.08 -10.89
N SER A 414 14.87 9.40 -10.77
CA SER A 414 15.72 10.02 -9.74
C SER A 414 15.30 9.66 -8.32
N ILE A 415 14.00 9.67 -8.03
CA ILE A 415 13.45 9.27 -6.74
C ILE A 415 13.66 7.76 -6.52
N ARG A 416 13.30 6.93 -7.50
CA ARG A 416 13.39 5.46 -7.43
C ARG A 416 14.83 4.99 -7.18
N GLU A 417 15.78 5.59 -7.89
CA GLU A 417 17.22 5.28 -7.80
C GLU A 417 17.94 6.06 -6.69
N ARG A 418 17.20 6.79 -5.84
CA ARG A 418 17.75 7.54 -4.70
C ARG A 418 18.82 8.57 -5.09
N LYS A 419 18.76 9.15 -6.28
CA LYS A 419 19.78 10.11 -6.75
C LYS A 419 19.82 11.41 -5.94
N TYR A 420 18.77 11.69 -5.17
CA TYR A 420 18.65 12.85 -4.30
C TYR A 420 19.45 12.74 -3.00
N VAL A 421 19.96 11.56 -2.64
CA VAL A 421 20.63 11.37 -1.34
C VAL A 421 22.01 12.05 -1.34
N PRO A 422 22.49 12.51 -0.16
CA PRO A 422 23.84 13.07 -0.02
C PRO A 422 24.95 12.11 -0.48
N GLU A 423 26.10 12.64 -0.91
CA GLU A 423 27.23 11.82 -1.38
C GLU A 423 27.68 10.77 -0.35
N VAL A 424 27.66 11.11 0.94
CA VAL A 424 28.03 10.19 2.03
C VAL A 424 27.14 8.95 2.08
N CYS A 425 25.89 9.05 1.60
CA CYS A 425 24.94 7.94 1.59
C CYS A 425 25.21 6.96 0.44
N LYS A 426 25.86 7.38 -0.66
CA LYS A 426 26.06 6.53 -1.85
C LYS A 426 26.94 5.31 -1.59
N THR A 427 27.81 5.38 -0.58
CA THR A 427 28.65 4.27 -0.13
C THR A 427 28.11 3.60 1.13
N CYS A 428 26.92 3.98 1.60
CA CYS A 428 26.31 3.43 2.81
C CYS A 428 25.76 2.02 2.53
N PRO A 429 26.15 0.99 3.30
CA PRO A 429 25.75 -0.39 3.04
C PRO A 429 24.25 -0.67 3.23
N VAL A 430 23.54 0.20 3.95
CA VAL A 430 22.10 0.07 4.24
C VAL A 430 21.21 1.04 3.45
N LEU A 431 21.76 1.67 2.39
CA LEU A 431 21.01 2.63 1.58
C LEU A 431 19.81 1.99 0.88
N ALA A 432 19.89 0.72 0.49
CA ALA A 432 18.80 0.02 -0.18
C ALA A 432 17.55 -0.07 0.70
N GLU A 433 17.73 -0.35 1.99
CA GLU A 433 16.67 -0.44 2.99
C GLU A 433 16.22 0.94 3.48
N CYS A 434 17.19 1.80 3.83
CA CYS A 434 16.95 3.15 4.37
C CYS A 434 16.30 4.09 3.34
N GLY A 435 16.78 4.04 2.09
CA GLY A 435 16.35 4.94 1.02
C GLY A 435 16.65 6.42 1.26
N GLY A 436 17.42 6.78 2.30
CA GLY A 436 17.80 8.17 2.60
C GLY A 436 16.68 9.04 3.19
N GLY A 437 15.61 8.45 3.71
CA GLY A 437 14.44 9.17 4.22
C GLY A 437 13.54 9.75 3.12
N CYS A 438 12.65 10.66 3.49
CA CYS A 438 11.71 11.30 2.57
C CYS A 438 12.40 12.41 1.74
N PRO A 439 12.31 12.41 0.40
CA PRO A 439 12.87 13.47 -0.45
C PRO A 439 12.39 14.88 -0.05
N LEU A 440 11.11 15.02 0.29
CA LEU A 440 10.51 16.30 0.67
C LEU A 440 11.03 16.84 2.02
N ALA A 441 11.51 15.96 2.91
CA ALA A 441 12.15 16.40 4.14
C ALA A 441 13.56 16.93 3.85
N LEU A 442 14.30 16.30 2.93
CA LEU A 442 15.64 16.73 2.54
C LEU A 442 15.66 18.07 1.82
N GLU A 443 14.65 18.38 1.01
CA GLU A 443 14.53 19.67 0.33
C GLU A 443 14.29 20.86 1.30
N ASN A 444 13.78 20.59 2.50
CA ASN A 444 13.37 21.62 3.48
C ASN A 444 14.29 21.73 4.71
N HIS A 445 15.26 20.84 4.88
CA HIS A 445 16.21 20.87 6.00
C HIS A 445 17.65 21.03 5.49
N GLU A 446 18.39 22.00 6.04
CA GLU A 446 19.84 22.05 5.89
C GLU A 446 20.45 20.79 6.53
N PHE A 447 21.06 19.94 5.71
CA PHE A 447 21.69 18.71 6.15
C PHE A 447 23.01 19.01 6.88
N THR A 448 23.10 18.62 8.15
CA THR A 448 24.37 18.55 8.88
C THR A 448 24.57 17.09 9.33
N PRO A 449 25.43 16.30 8.68
CA PRO A 449 25.68 14.93 9.09
C PRO A 449 26.35 14.94 10.48
N THR A 450 25.73 14.32 11.48
CA THR A 450 26.38 14.07 12.77
C THR A 450 27.17 12.77 12.67
N HIS A 451 28.50 12.87 12.75
CA HIS A 451 29.46 11.76 12.61
C HIS A 451 29.47 10.75 13.78
N ASP A 452 28.55 10.83 14.74
CA ASP A 452 28.72 10.18 16.04
C ASP A 452 28.42 8.67 16.08
N HIS A 453 27.98 8.05 14.97
CA HIS A 453 27.54 6.64 14.97
C HIS A 453 28.12 5.77 13.84
N LEU A 454 29.32 6.06 13.33
CA LEU A 454 30.08 5.02 12.65
C LEU A 454 30.71 4.11 13.71
N PRO A 455 30.44 2.78 13.72
CA PRO A 455 31.23 1.86 14.52
C PRO A 455 32.67 1.99 14.05
N THR A 456 33.55 2.45 14.94
CA THR A 456 34.99 2.34 14.72
C THR A 456 35.32 0.87 14.46
N SER A 457 35.86 0.60 13.28
CA SER A 457 36.37 -0.68 12.84
C SER A 457 37.18 -1.39 13.94
N MET A 458 36.83 -2.65 14.23
CA MET A 458 37.76 -3.66 14.72
C MET A 458 37.82 -4.81 13.71
#